data_AF-A0A4C1ZS08-F1
#
_entry.id   AF-A0A4C1ZS08-F1
#
_cell.length_a   1.000
_cell.length_b   1.000
_cell.length_c   1.000
_cell.angle_alpha   90.00
_cell.angle_beta   90.00
_cell.angle_gamma   90.00
#
_symmetry.space_group_name_H-M   'P 1'
#
loop_
_entity.id
_entity.type
_entity.pdbx_description
1 polymer ?
#
loop_
_entity_poly.entity_id
_entity_poly.type
_entity_poly.pdbx_seq_one_letter_code
_entity_poly.pdbx_strand_id
1 'polypeptide(L)'
;MATSQLVDLGGLIASYDGNPLTIYGFIRDVERFMTISGGENPQNLSRVISKITGKAREHLSVHPHDGTWNSVKALLLEKCEDPRTVDMIQTNIQMMRKHSTYADLLERIQRELYLIRGKYIKLNPTINEDQLKNIMKVYENTARMTVLQTLPEHLTYLYEATGGLDSLRDMLVKLELHGKTNSRKSTSNTTIKPAATTNNFKGTPPHHVPVLIINNHILCRISRIGPETCLISNSGTNISKRNNNQRP
;
A
#
# COMPACT_ATOMS: atom_id res chain seq x y z
N MET A 1 37.98 1.50 -38.00
CA MET A 1 36.94 2.38 -37.44
C MET A 1 35.84 1.50 -36.87
N ALA A 2 35.73 1.43 -35.54
CA ALA A 2 34.64 0.71 -34.88
C ALA A 2 33.47 1.68 -34.71
N THR A 3 32.37 1.42 -35.41
CA THR A 3 31.09 2.08 -35.19
C THR A 3 30.59 1.68 -33.80
N SER A 4 30.71 2.59 -32.83
CA SER A 4 30.01 2.49 -31.55
C SER A 4 28.52 2.42 -31.84
N GLN A 5 27.92 1.24 -31.69
CA GLN A 5 26.48 1.11 -31.66
C GLN A 5 25.99 1.87 -30.43
N LEU A 6 25.51 3.09 -30.67
CA LEU A 6 24.76 3.85 -29.70
C LEU A 6 23.50 3.02 -29.42
N VAL A 7 23.52 2.20 -28.36
CA VAL A 7 22.33 1.52 -27.88
C VAL A 7 21.30 2.62 -27.64
N ASP A 8 20.16 2.55 -28.32
CA ASP A 8 19.05 3.47 -28.11
C ASP A 8 18.46 3.22 -26.71
N LEU A 9 19.10 3.83 -25.71
CA LEU A 9 18.65 3.82 -24.33
C LEU A 9 17.42 4.74 -24.15
N GLY A 10 16.90 5.36 -25.21
CA GLY A 10 15.73 6.24 -25.19
C GLY A 10 14.43 5.54 -24.78
N GLY A 11 14.37 4.20 -24.89
CA GLY A 11 13.26 3.37 -24.42
C GLY A 11 13.34 2.97 -22.94
N LEU A 12 14.42 3.28 -22.22
CA LEU A 12 14.61 2.83 -20.83
C LEU A 12 13.86 3.67 -19.80
N ILE A 13 13.53 4.92 -20.13
CA ILE A 13 12.85 5.86 -19.24
C ILE A 13 11.50 6.25 -19.84
N ALA A 14 10.43 5.93 -19.12
CA ALA A 14 9.08 6.41 -19.43
C ALA A 14 8.97 7.93 -19.21
N SER A 15 8.14 8.61 -19.99
CA SER A 15 7.85 10.02 -19.73
C SER A 15 7.13 10.20 -18.39
N TYR A 16 7.43 11.29 -17.68
CA TYR A 16 6.82 11.63 -16.40
C TYR A 16 6.17 13.00 -16.46
N ASP A 17 4.91 13.10 -16.04
CA ASP A 17 4.07 14.31 -16.17
C ASP A 17 3.84 15.05 -14.84
N GLY A 18 4.29 14.48 -13.73
CA GLY A 18 4.02 14.98 -12.38
C GLY A 18 2.97 14.18 -11.60
N ASN A 19 2.49 13.05 -12.12
CA ASN A 19 1.54 12.20 -11.40
C ASN A 19 2.19 11.55 -10.16
N PRO A 20 1.62 11.72 -8.94
CA PRO A 20 2.20 11.14 -7.72
C PRO A 20 2.25 9.60 -7.72
N LEU A 21 1.40 8.93 -8.52
CA LEU A 21 1.35 7.47 -8.58
C LEU A 21 2.57 6.85 -9.27
N THR A 22 3.26 7.60 -10.12
CA THR A 22 4.32 7.09 -11.01
C THR A 22 5.71 7.63 -10.67
N ILE A 23 5.81 8.61 -9.77
CA ILE A 23 7.06 9.30 -9.42
C ILE A 23 8.19 8.34 -9.01
N TYR A 24 7.90 7.34 -8.18
CA TYR A 24 8.90 6.39 -7.70
C TYR A 24 9.35 5.40 -8.77
N GLY A 25 8.43 5.01 -9.66
CA GLY A 25 8.79 4.21 -10.84
C GLY A 25 9.74 4.99 -11.74
N PHE A 26 9.39 6.25 -12.05
CA PHE A 26 10.22 7.13 -12.85
C PHE A 26 11.62 7.34 -12.25
N ILE A 27 11.71 7.67 -10.95
CA ILE A 27 13.01 7.87 -10.27
C ILE A 27 13.87 6.61 -10.36
N ARG A 28 13.30 5.43 -10.11
CA ARG A 28 14.01 4.16 -10.20
C ARG A 28 14.50 3.85 -11.62
N ASP A 29 13.68 4.14 -12.63
CA ASP A 29 14.05 3.95 -14.03
C ASP A 29 15.19 4.88 -14.44
N VAL A 30 15.18 6.13 -13.96
CA VAL A 30 16.28 7.08 -14.16
C VAL A 30 17.57 6.61 -13.46
N GLU A 31 17.51 6.18 -12.20
CA GLU A 31 18.68 5.69 -11.47
C GLU A 31 19.30 4.45 -12.13
N ARG A 32 18.45 3.54 -12.61
CA ARG A 32 18.87 2.39 -13.41
C ARG A 32 19.50 2.81 -14.72
N PHE A 33 18.89 3.76 -15.43
CA PHE A 33 19.46 4.32 -16.66
C PHE A 33 20.84 4.90 -16.40
N MET A 34 21.02 5.75 -15.37
CA MET A 34 22.31 6.34 -15.02
C MET A 34 23.37 5.27 -14.74
N THR A 35 22.98 4.18 -14.06
CA THR A 35 23.89 3.06 -13.78
C THR A 35 24.37 2.38 -15.07
N ILE A 36 23.49 2.18 -16.04
CA ILE A 36 23.79 1.52 -17.31
C ILE A 36 24.52 2.45 -18.29
N SER A 37 24.22 3.75 -18.26
CA SER A 37 24.73 4.75 -19.20
C SER A 37 26.07 5.38 -18.79
N GLY A 38 26.77 4.80 -17.82
CA GLY A 38 28.08 5.26 -17.36
C GLY A 38 28.04 6.43 -16.38
N GLY A 39 26.93 6.62 -15.68
CA GLY A 39 26.74 7.62 -14.64
C GLY A 39 26.13 8.93 -15.12
N GLU A 40 26.13 9.89 -14.20
CA GLU A 40 25.63 11.24 -14.44
C GLU A 40 26.63 12.06 -15.27
N ASN A 41 26.18 12.53 -16.42
CA ASN A 41 26.88 13.50 -17.26
C ASN A 41 25.84 14.40 -17.95
N PRO A 42 26.24 15.56 -18.52
CA PRO A 42 25.30 16.52 -19.11
C PRO A 42 24.39 15.93 -20.20
N GLN A 43 24.89 15.00 -21.03
CA GLN A 43 24.11 14.37 -22.09
C GLN A 43 23.04 13.44 -21.51
N ASN A 44 23.41 12.59 -20.54
CA ASN A 44 22.49 11.68 -19.86
C ASN A 44 21.44 12.46 -19.06
N LEU A 45 21.83 13.53 -18.36
CA LEU A 45 20.90 14.38 -17.65
C LEU A 45 19.94 15.10 -18.61
N SER A 46 20.43 15.62 -19.74
CA SER A 46 19.57 16.22 -20.76
C SER A 46 18.53 15.23 -21.29
N ARG A 47 18.88 13.95 -21.45
CA ARG A 47 17.95 12.90 -21.84
C ARG A 47 16.88 12.68 -20.77
N VAL A 48 17.27 12.59 -19.50
CA VAL A 48 16.32 12.48 -18.37
C VAL A 48 15.37 13.66 -18.34
N ILE A 49 15.90 14.88 -18.40
CA ILE A 49 15.14 16.13 -18.37
C ILE A 49 14.14 16.21 -19.55
N SER A 50 14.49 15.66 -20.72
CA SER A 50 13.59 15.60 -21.88
C SER A 50 12.38 14.68 -21.70
N LYS A 51 12.46 13.71 -20.78
CA LYS A 51 11.35 12.81 -20.42
C LYS A 51 10.41 13.42 -19.39
N ILE A 52 10.79 14.54 -18.78
CA ILE A 52 9.96 15.24 -17.80
C ILE A 52 9.06 16.24 -18.56
N THR A 53 7.77 16.06 -18.40
CA THR A 53 6.70 16.73 -19.16
C THR A 53 5.63 17.27 -18.19
N GLY A 54 4.61 17.94 -18.73
CA GLY A 54 3.44 18.39 -17.96
C GLY A 54 3.79 19.25 -16.74
N LYS A 55 3.07 19.01 -15.64
CA LYS A 55 3.20 19.76 -14.38
C LYS A 55 4.61 19.62 -13.78
N ALA A 56 5.23 18.45 -13.90
CA ALA A 56 6.61 18.25 -13.43
C ALA A 56 7.60 19.16 -14.18
N ARG A 57 7.40 19.35 -15.50
CA ARG A 57 8.23 20.25 -16.31
C ARG A 57 8.04 21.71 -15.94
N GLU A 58 6.82 22.11 -15.64
CA GLU A 58 6.52 23.46 -15.14
C GLU A 58 7.28 23.74 -13.85
N HIS A 59 7.28 22.79 -12.90
CA HIS A 59 8.04 22.92 -11.65
C HIS A 59 9.54 23.10 -11.89
N LEU A 60 10.15 22.30 -12.78
CA LEU A 60 11.57 22.42 -13.12
C LEU A 60 11.93 23.76 -13.78
N SER A 61 10.99 24.34 -14.53
CA SER A 61 11.25 25.60 -15.26
C SER A 61 11.21 26.83 -14.34
N VAL A 62 10.50 26.73 -13.22
CA VAL A 62 10.26 27.86 -12.29
C VAL A 62 11.17 27.81 -11.06
N HIS A 63 11.65 26.63 -10.67
CA HIS A 63 12.45 26.46 -9.45
C HIS A 63 13.92 26.21 -9.80
N PRO A 64 14.87 26.82 -9.07
CA PRO A 64 16.28 26.60 -9.31
C PRO A 64 16.65 25.14 -9.03
N HIS A 65 17.44 24.57 -9.94
CA HIS A 65 18.14 23.31 -9.75
C HIS A 65 19.59 23.50 -10.25
N ASP A 66 20.55 22.90 -9.58
CA ASP A 66 21.98 23.04 -9.91
C ASP A 66 22.40 22.27 -11.18
N GLY A 67 21.43 21.66 -11.87
CA GLY A 67 21.71 20.87 -13.07
C GLY A 67 22.32 19.51 -12.73
N THR A 68 21.97 18.95 -11.57
CA THR A 68 22.26 17.57 -11.21
C THR A 68 20.99 16.72 -11.15
N TRP A 69 21.10 15.41 -11.32
CA TRP A 69 19.98 14.50 -11.10
C TRP A 69 19.47 14.59 -9.65
N ASN A 70 20.37 14.74 -8.68
CA ASN A 70 19.97 14.83 -7.28
C ASN A 70 19.10 16.06 -6.99
N SER A 71 19.42 17.23 -7.56
CA SER A 71 18.56 18.41 -7.38
C SER A 71 17.24 18.30 -8.13
N VAL A 72 17.24 17.74 -9.34
CA VAL A 72 16.00 17.43 -10.09
C VAL A 72 15.13 16.46 -9.29
N LYS A 73 15.68 15.35 -8.79
CA LYS A 73 14.98 14.36 -7.96
C LYS A 73 14.39 14.99 -6.71
N ALA A 74 15.17 15.82 -6.00
CA ALA A 74 14.70 16.51 -4.80
C ALA A 74 13.50 17.41 -5.11
N LEU A 75 13.57 18.20 -6.19
CA LEU A 75 12.47 19.07 -6.59
C LEU A 75 11.21 18.29 -6.99
N LEU A 76 11.36 17.20 -7.75
CA LEU A 76 10.22 16.36 -8.13
C LEU A 76 9.53 15.77 -6.90
N LEU A 77 10.30 15.27 -5.93
CA LEU A 77 9.75 14.75 -4.67
C LEU A 77 9.07 15.86 -3.86
N GLU A 78 9.64 17.07 -3.82
CA GLU A 78 9.03 18.19 -3.10
C GLU A 78 7.69 18.63 -3.72
N LYS A 79 7.61 18.69 -5.06
CA LYS A 79 6.46 19.31 -5.74
C LYS A 79 5.40 18.33 -6.25
N CYS A 80 5.78 17.08 -6.54
CA CYS A 80 4.91 16.12 -7.22
C CYS A 80 4.56 14.91 -6.35
N GLU A 81 5.19 14.71 -5.20
CA GLU A 81 4.85 13.61 -4.30
C GLU A 81 3.51 13.86 -3.59
N ASP A 82 2.74 12.80 -3.36
CA ASP A 82 1.58 12.88 -2.48
C ASP A 82 2.03 13.17 -1.04
N PRO A 83 1.54 14.23 -0.37
CA PRO A 83 2.02 14.62 0.96
C PRO A 83 1.49 13.72 2.09
N ARG A 84 0.51 12.85 1.82
CA ARG A 84 -0.14 12.02 2.85
C ARG A 84 0.80 10.92 3.34
N THR A 85 0.74 10.63 4.63
CA THR A 85 1.44 9.49 5.23
C THR A 85 0.76 8.18 4.87
N VAL A 86 1.46 7.06 5.07
CA VAL A 86 0.88 5.72 4.87
C VAL A 86 -0.37 5.53 5.73
N ASP A 87 -0.36 5.98 6.97
CA ASP A 87 -1.51 5.88 7.89
C ASP A 87 -2.71 6.67 7.37
N MET A 88 -2.50 7.91 6.90
CA MET A 88 -3.57 8.73 6.32
C MET A 88 -4.18 8.05 5.09
N ILE A 89 -3.35 7.47 4.23
CA ILE A 89 -3.81 6.76 3.03
C ILE A 89 -4.60 5.49 3.43
N GLN A 90 -4.10 4.73 4.41
CA GLN A 90 -4.81 3.55 4.93
C GLN A 90 -6.17 3.93 5.54
N THR A 91 -6.24 5.00 6.34
CA THR A 91 -7.50 5.50 6.89
C THR A 91 -8.47 5.90 5.77
N ASN A 92 -7.98 6.56 4.70
CA ASN A 92 -8.81 6.87 3.55
C ASN A 92 -9.41 5.60 2.92
N ILE A 93 -8.60 4.54 2.72
CA ILE A 93 -9.10 3.24 2.23
C ILE A 93 -10.21 2.69 3.14
N GLN A 94 -10.06 2.74 4.46
CA GLN A 94 -11.07 2.23 5.41
C GLN A 94 -12.39 3.01 5.36
N MET A 95 -12.31 4.31 5.06
CA MET A 95 -13.47 5.19 4.97
C MET A 95 -14.15 5.17 3.60
N MET A 96 -13.54 4.58 2.57
CA MET A 96 -14.14 4.56 1.23
C MET A 96 -15.47 3.83 1.22
N ARG A 97 -16.41 4.37 0.44
CA ARG A 97 -17.73 3.80 0.20
C ARG A 97 -17.98 3.72 -1.30
N LYS A 98 -18.82 2.78 -1.72
CA LYS A 98 -19.33 2.73 -3.09
C LYS A 98 -20.24 3.96 -3.31
N HIS A 99 -19.96 4.73 -4.36
CA HIS A 99 -20.83 5.83 -4.79
C HIS A 99 -21.64 5.45 -6.04
N SER A 100 -20.94 5.00 -7.08
CA SER A 100 -21.49 4.62 -8.39
C SER A 100 -21.38 3.12 -8.61
N THR A 101 -20.17 2.64 -8.93
CA THR A 101 -19.89 1.25 -9.31
C THR A 101 -18.84 0.64 -8.39
N TYR A 102 -18.77 -0.69 -8.33
CA TYR A 102 -17.66 -1.38 -7.69
C TYR A 102 -16.36 -1.16 -8.45
N ALA A 103 -16.42 -1.06 -9.78
CA ALA A 103 -15.25 -0.72 -10.60
C ALA A 103 -14.61 0.61 -10.14
N ASP A 104 -15.41 1.66 -9.95
CA ASP A 104 -14.92 2.98 -9.51
C ASP A 104 -14.38 2.95 -8.07
N LEU A 105 -15.03 2.19 -7.18
CA LEU A 105 -14.52 1.99 -5.82
C LEU A 105 -13.15 1.28 -5.84
N LEU A 106 -13.04 0.19 -6.59
CA LEU A 106 -11.82 -0.60 -6.69
C LEU A 106 -10.70 0.19 -7.37
N GLU A 107 -11.00 1.03 -8.35
CA GLU A 107 -10.01 1.90 -8.97
C GLU A 107 -9.46 2.92 -7.96
N ARG A 108 -10.32 3.57 -7.18
CA ARG A 108 -9.88 4.51 -6.13
C ARG A 108 -9.02 3.82 -5.07
N ILE A 109 -9.43 2.63 -4.62
CA ILE A 109 -8.64 1.81 -3.68
C ILE A 109 -7.28 1.46 -4.29
N GLN A 110 -7.24 1.04 -5.55
CA GLN A 110 -6.00 0.68 -6.24
C GLN A 110 -5.02 1.86 -6.29
N ARG A 111 -5.51 3.08 -6.56
CA ARG A 111 -4.69 4.29 -6.56
C ARG A 111 -4.05 4.54 -5.19
N GLU A 112 -4.81 4.39 -4.10
CA GLU A 112 -4.27 4.51 -2.74
C GLU A 112 -3.23 3.42 -2.41
N LEU A 113 -3.48 2.17 -2.83
CA LEU A 113 -2.50 1.08 -2.67
C LEU A 113 -1.19 1.36 -3.43
N TYR A 114 -1.26 1.95 -4.62
CA TYR A 114 -0.07 2.38 -5.37
C TYR A 114 0.74 3.45 -4.62
N LEU A 115 0.08 4.39 -3.95
CA LEU A 115 0.75 5.41 -3.15
C LEU A 115 1.49 4.81 -1.95
N ILE A 116 0.83 3.88 -1.22
CA ILE A 116 1.46 3.16 -0.11
C ILE A 116 2.70 2.39 -0.62
N ARG A 117 2.57 1.67 -1.73
CA ARG A 117 3.69 0.94 -2.35
C ARG A 117 4.87 1.87 -2.64
N GLY A 118 4.61 3.03 -3.23
CA GLY A 118 5.63 4.04 -3.52
C GLY A 118 6.35 4.55 -2.28
N LYS A 119 5.61 4.82 -1.20
CA LYS A 119 6.18 5.25 0.09
C LYS A 119 7.15 4.21 0.68
N TYR A 120 6.83 2.92 0.59
CA TYR A 120 7.72 1.86 1.05
C TYR A 120 9.00 1.74 0.21
N ILE A 121 8.90 1.89 -1.12
CA ILE A 121 10.06 1.90 -2.01
C ILE A 121 10.99 3.08 -1.65
N LYS A 122 10.45 4.26 -1.36
CA LYS A 122 11.24 5.43 -0.91
C LYS A 122 11.96 5.18 0.40
N LEU A 123 11.24 4.65 1.40
CA LEU A 123 11.78 4.43 2.74
C LEU A 123 12.80 3.30 2.79
N ASN A 124 12.71 2.34 1.87
CA ASN A 124 13.65 1.23 1.76
C ASN A 124 14.02 0.97 0.29
N PRO A 125 15.00 1.70 -0.27
CA PRO A 125 15.42 1.54 -1.67
C PRO A 125 15.95 0.14 -2.01
N THR A 126 16.36 -0.64 -1.01
CA THR A 126 16.86 -2.01 -1.16
C THR A 126 15.79 -3.08 -1.00
N ILE A 127 14.53 -2.69 -0.78
CA ILE A 127 13.43 -3.65 -0.61
C ILE A 127 13.27 -4.48 -1.88
N ASN A 128 13.25 -5.81 -1.73
CA ASN A 128 12.95 -6.69 -2.84
C ASN A 128 11.42 -6.87 -3.02
N GLU A 129 11.02 -7.39 -4.18
CA GLU A 129 9.60 -7.55 -4.52
C GLU A 129 8.85 -8.50 -3.56
N ASP A 130 9.49 -9.55 -3.04
CA ASP A 130 8.85 -10.48 -2.10
C ASP A 130 8.58 -9.84 -0.73
N GLN A 131 9.54 -9.06 -0.23
CA GLN A 131 9.38 -8.26 0.99
C GLN A 131 8.27 -7.23 0.81
N LEU A 132 8.29 -6.49 -0.30
CA LEU A 132 7.26 -5.50 -0.61
C LEU A 132 5.89 -6.15 -0.73
N LYS A 133 5.77 -7.29 -1.42
CA LYS A 133 4.54 -8.06 -1.53
C LYS A 133 4.01 -8.49 -0.16
N ASN A 134 4.89 -8.94 0.75
CA ASN A 134 4.47 -9.33 2.09
C ASN A 134 3.98 -8.16 2.94
N ILE A 135 4.59 -6.97 2.81
CA ILE A 135 4.11 -5.74 3.45
C ILE A 135 2.76 -5.32 2.86
N MET A 136 2.64 -5.32 1.54
CA MET A 136 1.43 -4.88 0.84
C MET A 136 0.19 -5.73 1.17
N LYS A 137 0.35 -7.02 1.52
CA LYS A 137 -0.76 -7.89 1.96
C LYS A 137 -1.60 -7.30 3.08
N VAL A 138 -1.01 -6.55 4.02
CA VAL A 138 -1.78 -5.93 5.13
C VAL A 138 -2.74 -4.87 4.60
N TYR A 139 -2.28 -4.06 3.65
CA TYR A 139 -3.06 -2.99 3.03
C TYR A 139 -4.07 -3.55 2.03
N GLU A 140 -3.71 -4.57 1.25
CA GLU A 140 -4.62 -5.31 0.38
C GLU A 140 -5.75 -5.99 1.17
N ASN A 141 -5.45 -6.55 2.34
CA ASN A 141 -6.48 -7.12 3.23
C ASN A 141 -7.39 -6.02 3.80
N THR A 142 -6.83 -4.87 4.17
CA THR A 142 -7.62 -3.71 4.60
C THR A 142 -8.58 -3.26 3.50
N ALA A 143 -8.07 -3.13 2.27
CA ALA A 143 -8.86 -2.82 1.08
C ALA A 143 -9.95 -3.87 0.82
N ARG A 144 -9.62 -5.16 0.90
CA ARG A 144 -10.59 -6.26 0.76
C ARG A 144 -11.71 -6.12 1.77
N MET A 145 -11.39 -5.90 3.05
CA MET A 145 -12.40 -5.72 4.09
C MET A 145 -13.28 -4.48 3.86
N THR A 146 -12.71 -3.35 3.42
CA THR A 146 -13.49 -2.17 3.03
C THR A 146 -14.50 -2.54 1.94
N VAL A 147 -14.06 -3.21 0.87
CA VAL A 147 -14.96 -3.57 -0.25
C VAL A 147 -16.07 -4.50 0.23
N LEU A 148 -15.73 -5.53 1.01
CA LEU A 148 -16.69 -6.49 1.57
C LEU A 148 -17.75 -5.80 2.45
N GLN A 149 -17.36 -4.79 3.24
CA GLN A 149 -18.28 -3.99 4.07
C GLN A 149 -19.24 -3.12 3.25
N THR A 150 -18.93 -2.87 1.98
CA THR A 150 -19.82 -2.13 1.06
C THR A 150 -20.71 -3.05 0.22
N LEU A 151 -20.67 -4.36 0.44
CA LEU A 151 -21.51 -5.30 -0.28
C LEU A 151 -22.95 -5.27 0.23
N PRO A 152 -23.95 -5.41 -0.66
CA PRO A 152 -25.30 -5.79 -0.29
C PRO A 152 -25.34 -7.09 0.52
N GLU A 153 -26.34 -7.23 1.38
CA GLU A 153 -26.55 -8.40 2.23
C GLU A 153 -26.56 -9.72 1.43
N HIS A 154 -27.17 -9.73 0.24
CA HIS A 154 -27.27 -10.94 -0.60
C HIS A 154 -25.93 -11.38 -1.22
N LEU A 155 -24.88 -10.54 -1.13
CA LEU A 155 -23.53 -10.85 -1.60
C LEU A 155 -22.55 -11.16 -0.46
N THR A 156 -23.05 -11.35 0.77
CA THR A 156 -22.21 -11.68 1.94
C THR A 156 -21.49 -13.02 1.82
N TYR A 157 -21.95 -13.94 0.97
CA TYR A 157 -21.21 -15.17 0.66
C TYR A 157 -19.80 -14.90 0.08
N LEU A 158 -19.56 -13.71 -0.48
CA LEU A 158 -18.25 -13.29 -0.98
C LEU A 158 -17.21 -13.09 0.14
N TYR A 159 -17.62 -13.02 1.41
CA TYR A 159 -16.68 -13.00 2.53
C TYR A 159 -15.89 -14.30 2.61
N GLU A 160 -16.54 -15.43 2.30
CA GLU A 160 -15.98 -16.77 2.34
C GLU A 160 -15.19 -17.12 1.07
N ALA A 161 -15.35 -16.32 0.00
CA ALA A 161 -14.60 -16.52 -1.23
C ALA A 161 -13.09 -16.44 -0.95
N THR A 162 -12.41 -17.54 -1.25
CA THR A 162 -10.96 -17.65 -1.15
C THR A 162 -10.31 -16.89 -2.30
N GLY A 163 -9.55 -15.85 -1.99
CA GLY A 163 -8.91 -14.99 -2.99
C GLY A 163 -8.51 -13.63 -2.44
N GLY A 164 -7.47 -13.05 -3.03
CA GLY A 164 -7.04 -11.68 -2.77
C GLY A 164 -7.98 -10.64 -3.37
N LEU A 165 -7.60 -9.36 -3.27
CA LEU A 165 -8.39 -8.23 -3.78
C LEU A 165 -8.67 -8.33 -5.30
N ASP A 166 -7.72 -8.84 -6.08
CA ASP A 166 -7.88 -9.00 -7.54
C ASP A 166 -8.99 -10.00 -7.91
N SER A 167 -9.05 -11.14 -7.21
CA SER A 167 -10.12 -12.13 -7.42
C SER A 167 -11.49 -11.53 -7.07
N LEU A 168 -11.57 -10.78 -5.97
CA LEU A 168 -12.78 -10.07 -5.57
C LEU A 168 -13.19 -9.02 -6.62
N ARG A 169 -12.22 -8.29 -7.19
CA ARG A 169 -12.46 -7.32 -8.26
C ARG A 169 -13.09 -7.99 -9.48
N ASP A 170 -12.50 -9.06 -9.98
CA ASP A 170 -13.01 -9.75 -11.17
C ASP A 170 -14.44 -10.25 -10.97
N MET A 171 -14.73 -10.77 -9.78
CA MET A 171 -16.07 -11.27 -9.45
C MET A 171 -17.09 -10.13 -9.36
N LEU A 172 -16.76 -9.04 -8.66
CA LEU A 172 -17.66 -7.90 -8.50
C LEU A 172 -17.94 -7.18 -9.81
N VAL A 173 -16.91 -6.99 -10.64
CA VAL A 173 -17.07 -6.37 -11.97
C VAL A 173 -18.00 -7.24 -12.82
N LYS A 174 -17.82 -8.57 -12.85
CA LYS A 174 -18.74 -9.46 -13.56
C LYS A 174 -20.17 -9.38 -13.03
N LEU A 175 -20.36 -9.42 -11.70
CA LEU A 175 -21.68 -9.31 -11.10
C LEU A 175 -22.37 -7.98 -11.44
N GLU A 176 -21.61 -6.89 -11.46
CA GLU A 176 -22.12 -5.56 -11.77
C GLU A 176 -22.50 -5.41 -13.25
N LEU A 177 -21.68 -5.93 -14.17
CA LEU A 177 -21.99 -5.99 -15.60
C LEU A 177 -23.26 -6.80 -15.88
N HIS A 178 -23.55 -7.81 -15.07
CA HIS A 178 -24.78 -8.61 -15.16
C HIS A 178 -25.96 -8.05 -14.34
N GLY A 179 -25.82 -6.86 -13.73
CA GLY A 179 -26.88 -6.23 -12.93
C GLY A 179 -27.21 -6.95 -11.61
N LYS A 180 -26.37 -7.91 -11.17
CA LYS A 180 -26.61 -8.75 -9.98
C LYS A 180 -26.18 -8.11 -8.66
N THR A 181 -25.53 -6.95 -8.72
CA THR A 181 -25.11 -6.19 -7.53
C THR A 181 -26.24 -5.37 -6.93
N ASN A 182 -27.21 -4.95 -7.73
CA ASN A 182 -28.37 -4.20 -7.28
C ASN A 182 -29.60 -5.10 -7.36
N SER A 183 -29.67 -6.13 -6.50
CA SER A 183 -30.90 -6.89 -6.32
C SER A 183 -31.98 -5.93 -5.80
N ARG A 184 -32.83 -5.46 -6.71
CA ARG A 184 -34.05 -4.72 -6.41
C ARG A 184 -34.83 -5.61 -5.44
N LYS A 185 -35.14 -5.10 -4.25
CA LYS A 185 -36.04 -5.76 -3.28
C LYS A 185 -37.18 -6.44 -4.04
N SER A 186 -37.14 -7.76 -4.14
CA SER A 186 -38.36 -8.51 -4.35
C SER A 186 -39.14 -8.32 -3.06
N THR A 187 -40.12 -7.42 -3.08
CA THR A 187 -41.10 -7.27 -2.01
C THR A 187 -41.97 -8.53 -1.99
N SER A 188 -41.44 -9.62 -1.45
CA SER A 188 -42.27 -10.67 -0.88
C SER A 188 -42.67 -10.20 0.52
N ASN A 189 -43.81 -9.53 0.59
CA ASN A 189 -44.53 -9.29 1.83
C ASN A 189 -44.90 -10.65 2.43
N THR A 190 -44.06 -11.16 3.32
CA THR A 190 -44.49 -12.16 4.30
C THR A 190 -44.04 -11.66 5.66
N THR A 191 -44.98 -11.09 6.40
CA THR A 191 -44.84 -10.78 7.82
C THR A 191 -44.51 -12.08 8.56
N ILE A 192 -43.22 -12.30 8.84
CA ILE A 192 -42.79 -13.31 9.81
C ILE A 192 -42.39 -12.57 11.07
N LYS A 193 -43.28 -12.65 12.05
CA LYS A 193 -43.13 -12.20 13.43
C LYS A 193 -41.80 -12.75 14.00
N PRO A 194 -40.93 -11.94 14.63
CA PRO A 194 -39.72 -12.47 15.25
C PRO A 194 -40.11 -13.36 16.44
N ALA A 195 -39.81 -14.65 16.35
CA ALA A 195 -39.82 -15.53 17.52
C ALA A 195 -38.60 -15.20 18.37
N ALA A 196 -38.84 -14.86 19.65
CA ALA A 196 -37.80 -14.61 20.63
C ALA A 196 -36.93 -15.87 20.78
N THR A 197 -35.66 -15.77 20.41
CA THR A 197 -34.67 -16.81 20.73
C THR A 197 -33.89 -16.31 21.94
N THR A 198 -34.13 -16.91 23.10
CA THR A 198 -33.37 -16.70 24.32
C THR A 198 -31.95 -17.21 24.14
N ASN A 199 -30.99 -16.30 23.95
CA ASN A 199 -29.57 -16.64 23.97
C ASN A 199 -29.11 -16.78 25.42
N ASN A 200 -29.00 -18.03 25.88
CA ASN A 200 -28.19 -18.38 27.05
C ASN A 200 -26.71 -18.37 26.65
N PHE A 201 -26.04 -17.21 26.73
CA PHE A 201 -24.58 -17.16 26.81
C PHE A 201 -24.19 -16.49 28.13
N LYS A 202 -23.71 -17.34 29.05
CA LYS A 202 -23.12 -16.97 30.33
C LYS A 202 -21.86 -16.14 30.06
N GLY A 203 -21.87 -14.88 30.47
CA GLY A 203 -20.71 -13.99 30.34
C GLY A 203 -19.56 -14.40 31.26
N THR A 204 -18.34 -14.26 30.76
CA THR A 204 -17.13 -14.06 31.58
C THR A 204 -16.60 -12.65 31.30
N PRO A 205 -16.13 -11.92 32.32
CA PRO A 205 -15.75 -10.52 32.18
C PRO A 205 -14.42 -10.39 31.41
N PRO A 206 -14.16 -9.23 30.75
CA PRO A 206 -12.98 -9.05 29.93
C PRO A 206 -11.72 -9.00 30.80
N HIS A 207 -10.87 -10.01 30.66
CA HIS A 207 -9.52 -10.00 31.24
C HIS A 207 -8.64 -9.05 30.42
N HIS A 208 -8.07 -8.05 31.12
CA HIS A 208 -7.07 -7.13 30.61
C HIS A 208 -5.86 -7.91 30.06
N VAL A 209 -5.59 -7.81 28.76
CA VAL A 209 -4.35 -8.31 28.16
C VAL A 209 -3.31 -7.19 28.21
N PRO A 210 -2.11 -7.40 28.78
CA PRO A 210 -1.07 -6.37 28.76
C PRO A 210 -0.52 -6.19 27.34
N VAL A 211 -0.56 -4.94 26.87
CA VAL A 211 0.06 -4.51 25.60
C VAL A 211 1.56 -4.39 25.84
N LEU A 212 2.36 -5.21 25.15
CA LEU A 212 3.81 -5.07 25.13
C LEU A 212 4.19 -4.14 23.97
N ILE A 213 4.60 -2.91 24.30
CA ILE A 213 5.10 -1.93 23.34
C ILE A 213 6.59 -2.19 23.13
N ILE A 214 6.98 -2.58 21.91
CA ILE A 214 8.37 -2.54 21.46
C ILE A 214 8.41 -1.72 20.17
N ASN A 215 9.02 -0.53 20.25
CA ASN A 215 9.37 0.38 19.14
C ASN A 215 8.27 0.64 18.08
N ASN A 216 7.22 1.36 18.48
CA ASN A 216 6.28 2.12 17.62
C ASN A 216 5.64 1.41 16.40
N HIS A 217 5.62 0.09 16.34
CA HIS A 217 4.80 -0.65 15.38
C HIS A 217 3.84 -1.60 16.10
N ILE A 218 2.54 -1.39 15.89
CA ILE A 218 1.50 -2.31 16.38
C ILE A 218 1.55 -3.57 15.51
N LEU A 219 2.21 -4.61 16.01
CA LEU A 219 2.08 -5.97 15.48
C LEU A 219 0.83 -6.61 16.10
N CYS A 220 -0.28 -6.61 15.37
CA CYS A 220 -1.41 -7.49 15.67
C CYS A 220 -0.97 -8.93 15.43
N ARG A 221 -0.55 -9.62 16.50
CA ARG A 221 -0.26 -11.05 16.46
C ARG A 221 -1.58 -11.81 16.39
N ILE A 222 -1.87 -12.43 15.25
CA ILE A 222 -2.97 -13.39 15.10
C ILE A 222 -2.56 -14.65 15.89
N SER A 223 -3.09 -14.84 17.10
CA SER A 223 -2.99 -16.12 17.80
C SER A 223 -4.07 -17.07 17.28
N ARG A 224 -3.69 -18.00 16.40
CA ARG A 224 -4.42 -19.27 16.27
C ARG A 224 -4.09 -20.11 17.50
N ILE A 225 -5.11 -20.44 18.27
CA ILE A 225 -5.05 -21.44 19.34
C ILE A 225 -5.21 -22.83 18.69
N GLY A 226 -4.26 -23.73 18.92
CA GLY A 226 -4.31 -25.15 18.59
C GLY A 226 -2.97 -25.81 19.00
N PRO A 227 -2.98 -26.94 19.72
CA PRO A 227 -1.89 -27.30 20.63
C PRO A 227 -0.80 -28.08 19.91
N GLU A 228 0.46 -27.70 20.11
CA GLU A 228 1.56 -28.59 20.46
C GLU A 228 2.84 -27.76 20.65
N THR A 229 3.39 -27.88 21.86
CA THR A 229 4.77 -27.60 22.31
C THR A 229 5.72 -26.87 21.35
N CYS A 230 6.18 -25.67 21.76
CA CYS A 230 7.50 -25.20 21.37
C CYS A 230 8.18 -24.47 22.55
N LEU A 231 9.25 -25.12 23.04
CA LEU A 231 10.15 -24.65 24.09
C LEU A 231 10.87 -23.37 23.66
N ILE A 232 10.88 -22.36 24.52
CA ILE A 232 11.73 -21.17 24.36
C ILE A 232 13.08 -21.48 25.02
N SER A 233 14.13 -21.65 24.21
CA SER A 233 15.52 -21.55 24.69
C SER A 233 15.99 -20.11 24.55
N ASN A 234 16.15 -19.41 25.67
CA ASN A 234 16.81 -18.11 25.72
C ASN A 234 18.33 -18.30 25.77
N SER A 235 19.05 -17.92 24.72
CA SER A 235 20.50 -17.72 24.75
C SER A 235 20.84 -16.24 24.60
N GLY A 236 21.20 -15.65 25.74
CA GLY A 236 22.26 -14.65 25.85
C GLY A 236 21.98 -13.22 25.37
N THR A 237 21.90 -12.28 26.32
CA THR A 237 22.85 -11.16 26.36
C THR A 237 22.83 -10.47 27.72
N ASN A 238 24.04 -10.30 28.28
CA ASN A 238 24.35 -9.78 29.61
C ASN A 238 23.92 -8.32 29.80
N ILE A 239 23.21 -8.03 30.89
CA ILE A 239 23.04 -6.68 31.42
C ILE A 239 24.10 -6.44 32.50
N SER A 240 25.00 -5.50 32.22
CA SER A 240 25.92 -4.92 33.19
C SER A 240 25.13 -4.16 34.25
N LYS A 241 25.25 -4.58 35.52
CA LYS A 241 24.62 -3.95 36.69
C LYS A 241 25.34 -2.65 37.04
N ARG A 242 24.62 -1.52 36.99
CA ARG A 242 24.96 -0.30 37.75
C ARG A 242 24.43 -0.47 39.18
N ASN A 243 25.34 -0.59 40.14
CA ASN A 243 25.05 -0.53 41.57
C ASN A 243 24.81 0.92 42.00
N ASN A 244 23.71 1.16 42.70
CA ASN A 244 23.52 2.31 43.60
C ASN A 244 22.95 1.76 44.91
N ASN A 245 23.60 2.09 46.03
CA ASN A 245 23.06 2.32 47.40
C ASN A 245 24.27 2.48 48.34
N GLN A 246 24.70 3.71 48.64
CA GLN A 246 24.28 4.59 49.76
C GLN A 246 24.81 4.16 51.16
N ARG A 247 25.84 4.92 51.61
CA ARG A 247 26.16 5.54 52.94
C ARG A 247 25.54 4.99 54.25
N PRO A 248 26.16 5.23 55.43
CA PRO A 248 27.14 6.29 55.78
C PRO A 248 28.60 5.87 55.72
#